data_AF-A0A318SLY5-F1
#
_entry.id   AF-A0A318SLY5-F1
#
_cell.length_a   1.000
_cell.length_b   1.000
_cell.length_c   1.000
_cell.angle_alpha   90.00
_cell.angle_beta   90.00
_cell.angle_gamma   90.00
#
_symmetry.space_group_name_H-M   'P 1'
#
loop_
_entity.id
_entity.type
_entity.pdbx_description
1 polymer ?
#
loop_
_entity_poly.entity_id
_entity_poly.type
_entity_poly.pdbx_seq_one_letter_code
_entity_poly.pdbx_strand_id
1 'polypeptide(L)'
;MVGLIHQYLPALCDSLDRLGPEELTLRLESEVLRHGGTWQQDANDGPAVREIAVHGIAMSALSYSQAAVAWRFAARVAVGGYADVSPDPKVAALQRAWALAVLHHVVPAPEAIHANAQALLDRMTQPDLITIPAPSDGGFRSIDELLTASTPVHADGEPQPEPAA
;
A
#
# COMPACT_ATOMS: atom_id res chain seq x y z
N MET A 1 13.11 -25.61 -6.86
CA MET A 1 12.69 -24.90 -5.63
C MET A 1 12.12 -23.50 -5.89
N VAL A 2 12.02 -23.01 -7.13
CA VAL A 2 11.52 -21.64 -7.43
C VAL A 2 9.98 -21.56 -7.45
N GLY A 3 9.28 -22.68 -7.74
CA GLY A 3 7.81 -22.70 -7.87
C GLY A 3 7.00 -22.64 -6.57
N LEU A 4 7.59 -22.99 -5.42
CA LEU A 4 6.89 -22.97 -4.11
C LEU A 4 6.86 -21.57 -3.49
N ILE A 5 7.89 -20.75 -3.74
CA ILE A 5 8.00 -19.40 -3.18
C ILE A 5 6.91 -18.49 -3.74
N HIS A 6 6.62 -18.57 -5.05
CA HIS A 6 5.56 -17.78 -5.69
C HIS A 6 4.13 -18.18 -5.26
N GLN A 7 3.90 -19.41 -4.80
CA GLN A 7 2.59 -19.81 -4.28
C GLN A 7 2.41 -19.47 -2.80
N TYR A 8 3.49 -19.51 -2.01
CA TYR A 8 3.42 -19.30 -0.56
C TYR A 8 3.44 -17.82 -0.15
N LEU A 9 4.23 -17.01 -0.84
CA LEU A 9 4.44 -15.60 -0.47
C LEU A 9 3.15 -14.76 -0.44
N PRO A 10 2.19 -14.90 -1.38
CA PRO A 10 0.92 -14.17 -1.31
C PRO A 10 0.12 -14.51 -0.03
N ALA A 11 -0.01 -15.80 0.29
CA ALA A 11 -0.73 -16.26 1.49
C ALA A 11 -0.02 -15.83 2.78
N LEU A 12 1.32 -15.80 2.79
CA LEU A 12 2.08 -15.25 3.89
C LEU A 12 1.76 -13.76 4.06
N CYS A 13 1.83 -12.96 2.99
CA CYS A 13 1.52 -11.53 3.06
C CYS A 13 0.11 -11.27 3.60
N ASP A 14 -0.89 -12.03 3.17
CA ASP A 14 -2.27 -11.92 3.69
C ASP A 14 -2.37 -12.25 5.18
N SER A 15 -1.57 -13.21 5.65
CA SER A 15 -1.48 -13.49 7.09
C SER A 15 -0.79 -12.36 7.85
N LEU A 16 0.29 -11.79 7.30
CA LEU A 16 1.06 -10.73 7.96
C LEU A 16 0.27 -9.41 8.06
N ASP A 17 -0.61 -9.13 7.10
CA ASP A 17 -1.47 -7.95 7.08
C ASP A 17 -2.43 -7.84 8.28
N ARG A 18 -2.71 -8.98 8.92
CA ARG A 18 -3.63 -9.07 10.05
C ARG A 18 -2.93 -8.92 11.40
N LEU A 19 -1.60 -8.82 11.40
CA LEU A 19 -0.79 -8.82 12.62
C LEU A 19 -0.43 -7.41 13.05
N GLY A 20 -0.37 -7.23 14.39
CA GLY A 20 0.25 -6.06 14.99
C GLY A 20 1.79 -6.08 14.89
N PRO A 21 2.48 -4.99 15.29
CA PRO A 21 3.94 -4.86 15.19
C PRO A 21 4.75 -5.97 15.83
N GLU A 22 4.38 -6.33 17.06
CA GLU A 22 5.10 -7.32 17.84
C GLU A 22 4.88 -8.71 17.25
N GLU A 23 3.63 -9.04 16.92
CA GLU A 23 3.25 -10.31 16.28
C GLU A 23 3.88 -10.46 14.89
N LEU A 24 3.94 -9.39 14.10
CA LEU A 24 4.60 -9.36 12.79
C LEU A 24 6.08 -9.71 12.93
N THR A 25 6.76 -9.09 13.90
CA THR A 25 8.18 -9.32 14.16
C THR A 25 8.44 -10.78 14.55
N LEU A 26 7.67 -11.31 15.51
CA LEU A 26 7.79 -12.71 15.96
C LEU A 26 7.46 -13.71 14.85
N ARG A 27 6.44 -13.42 14.04
CA ARG A 27 6.03 -14.28 12.93
C ARG A 27 7.12 -14.35 11.85
N LEU A 28 7.80 -13.24 11.56
CA LEU A 28 8.90 -13.20 10.60
C LEU A 28 10.17 -13.84 11.14
N GLU A 29 10.48 -13.69 12.42
CA GLU A 29 11.57 -14.44 13.06
C GLU A 29 11.35 -15.95 12.93
N SER A 30 10.12 -16.41 13.22
CA SER A 30 9.73 -17.82 13.02
C SER A 30 9.84 -18.27 11.56
N GLU A 31 9.58 -17.36 10.63
CA GLU A 31 9.68 -17.62 9.19
C GLU A 31 11.13 -17.80 8.74
N VAL A 32 12.04 -16.94 9.23
CA VAL A 32 13.49 -17.08 9.03
C VAL A 32 13.98 -18.42 9.56
N LEU A 33 13.57 -18.81 10.77
CA LEU A 33 13.98 -20.07 11.38
C LEU A 33 13.48 -21.29 10.58
N ARG A 34 12.26 -21.22 10.03
CA ARG A 34 11.64 -22.35 9.31
C ARG A 34 12.14 -22.50 7.88
N HIS A 35 12.32 -21.39 7.15
CA HIS A 35 12.59 -21.41 5.71
C HIS A 35 14.03 -21.10 5.35
N GLY A 36 14.87 -20.83 6.35
CA GLY A 36 16.22 -20.32 6.15
C GLY A 36 16.18 -18.84 5.78
N GLY A 37 17.21 -18.13 6.21
CA GLY A 37 17.26 -16.68 6.10
C GLY A 37 18.23 -16.10 7.12
N THR A 38 18.17 -14.79 7.29
CA THR A 38 19.02 -14.06 8.22
C THR A 38 18.18 -13.12 9.05
N TRP A 39 18.44 -13.11 10.35
CA TRP A 39 17.84 -12.22 11.33
C TRP A 39 18.93 -11.81 12.29
N GLN A 40 19.56 -10.67 12.04
CA GLN A 40 20.75 -10.28 12.79
C GLN A 40 20.88 -8.77 12.95
N GLN A 41 21.68 -8.40 13.95
CA GLN A 41 22.17 -7.04 14.12
C GLN A 41 23.49 -6.90 13.37
N ASP A 42 23.59 -5.90 12.50
CA ASP A 42 24.85 -5.54 11.85
C ASP A 42 25.83 -5.02 12.91
N ALA A 43 27.08 -5.49 12.85
CA ALA A 43 28.13 -5.26 13.83
C ALA A 43 29.09 -4.14 13.45
N ASN A 44 28.77 -3.35 12.43
CA ASN A 44 29.60 -2.23 11.98
C ASN A 44 29.65 -1.08 13.01
N ASP A 45 30.72 -0.28 12.98
CA ASP A 45 30.99 0.90 13.83
C ASP A 45 29.97 2.07 13.70
N GLY A 46 28.81 1.82 13.10
CA GLY A 46 27.70 2.76 12.93
C GLY A 46 26.50 2.45 13.85
N PRO A 47 25.36 3.15 13.67
CA PRO A 47 24.14 2.82 14.40
C PRO A 47 23.73 1.40 14.08
N ALA A 48 23.52 0.59 15.11
CA ALA A 48 23.26 -0.84 14.97
C ALA A 48 22.00 -1.10 14.12
N VAL A 49 22.20 -1.53 12.87
CA VAL A 49 21.11 -1.88 11.95
C VAL A 49 20.64 -3.30 12.22
N ARG A 50 19.37 -3.58 11.96
CA ARG A 50 18.73 -4.90 12.03
C ARG A 50 18.35 -5.34 10.63
N GLU A 51 18.84 -6.50 10.22
CA GLU A 51 18.58 -7.09 8.92
C GLU A 51 17.64 -8.28 9.04
N ILE A 52 16.70 -8.35 8.10
CA ILE A 52 15.79 -9.48 7.88
C ILE A 52 15.94 -9.90 6.42
N ALA A 53 16.38 -11.13 6.17
CA ALA A 53 16.46 -11.73 4.85
C ALA A 53 15.71 -13.07 4.84
N VAL A 54 14.60 -13.16 4.12
CA VAL A 54 13.83 -14.41 3.94
C VAL A 54 13.06 -14.38 2.64
N HIS A 55 12.80 -15.55 2.03
CA HIS A 55 12.13 -15.68 0.73
C HIS A 55 12.77 -14.86 -0.42
N GLY A 56 14.09 -14.63 -0.34
CA GLY A 56 14.84 -13.83 -1.34
C GLY A 56 14.67 -12.32 -1.21
N ILE A 57 14.03 -11.84 -0.14
CA ILE A 57 13.84 -10.41 0.15
C ILE A 57 14.67 -10.06 1.38
N ALA A 58 15.52 -9.05 1.26
CA ALA A 58 16.36 -8.53 2.35
C ALA A 58 15.97 -7.09 2.68
N MET A 59 15.83 -6.79 3.97
CA MET A 59 15.54 -5.45 4.48
C MET A 59 16.32 -5.14 5.73
N SER A 60 16.75 -3.90 5.85
CA SER A 60 17.54 -3.40 6.95
C SER A 60 16.90 -2.13 7.54
N ALA A 61 16.83 -2.02 8.87
CA ALA A 61 16.35 -0.82 9.55
C ALA A 61 16.97 -0.65 10.94
N LEU A 62 16.68 0.46 11.65
CA LEU A 62 17.25 0.72 12.98
C LEU A 62 16.68 -0.18 14.09
N SER A 63 15.54 -0.82 13.84
CA SER A 63 14.94 -1.81 14.75
C SER A 63 14.39 -3.01 13.97
N TYR A 64 14.21 -4.14 14.66
CA TYR A 64 13.56 -5.32 14.06
C TYR A 64 12.12 -5.04 13.65
N SER A 65 11.39 -4.22 14.41
CA SER A 65 10.02 -3.84 14.07
C SER A 65 9.96 -3.02 12.78
N GLN A 66 10.88 -2.05 12.59
CA GLN A 66 10.95 -1.28 11.36
C GLN A 66 11.36 -2.15 10.17
N ALA A 67 12.35 -3.04 10.36
CA ALA A 67 12.80 -3.96 9.32
C ALA A 67 11.66 -4.91 8.92
N ALA A 68 10.88 -5.39 9.89
CA ALA A 68 9.73 -6.28 9.67
C ALA A 68 8.62 -5.60 8.86
N VAL A 69 8.32 -4.34 9.18
CA VAL A 69 7.36 -3.53 8.42
C VAL A 69 7.85 -3.27 6.99
N ALA A 70 9.12 -2.90 6.81
CA ALA A 70 9.71 -2.71 5.50
C ALA A 70 9.71 -4.00 4.67
N TRP A 71 10.10 -5.12 5.29
CA TRP A 71 10.11 -6.44 4.66
C TRP A 71 8.72 -6.83 4.17
N ARG A 72 7.69 -6.62 4.99
CA ARG A 72 6.30 -6.90 4.60
C ARG A 72 5.88 -6.11 3.35
N PHE A 73 6.22 -4.84 3.26
CA PHE A 73 5.88 -4.05 2.06
C PHE A 73 6.64 -4.51 0.82
N ALA A 74 7.92 -4.87 0.93
CA ALA A 74 8.62 -5.45 -0.22
C ALA A 74 8.09 -6.82 -0.62
N ALA A 75 7.75 -7.67 0.36
CA ALA A 75 7.08 -8.94 0.09
C ALA A 75 5.77 -8.72 -0.66
N ARG A 76 4.98 -7.71 -0.23
CA ARG A 76 3.74 -7.35 -0.92
C ARG A 76 4.00 -6.82 -2.33
N VAL A 77 4.99 -5.94 -2.53
CA VAL A 77 5.40 -5.47 -3.88
C VAL A 77 5.81 -6.64 -4.77
N ALA A 78 6.57 -7.61 -4.25
CA ALA A 78 7.02 -8.78 -5.00
C ALA A 78 5.86 -9.68 -5.47
N VAL A 79 4.69 -9.62 -4.82
CA VAL A 79 3.47 -10.37 -5.21
C VAL A 79 2.39 -9.50 -5.85
N GLY A 80 2.73 -8.29 -6.32
CA GLY A 80 1.82 -7.41 -7.07
C GLY A 80 1.26 -6.21 -6.30
N GLY A 81 1.72 -5.95 -5.07
CA GLY A 81 1.34 -4.80 -4.26
C GLY A 81 -0.04 -4.95 -3.58
N TYR A 82 -0.53 -3.85 -3.02
CA TYR A 82 -1.93 -3.80 -2.57
C TYR A 82 -2.82 -3.41 -3.74
N ALA A 83 -3.63 -4.36 -4.22
CA ALA A 83 -4.63 -4.08 -5.23
C ALA A 83 -5.76 -3.21 -4.66
N ASP A 84 -6.27 -3.59 -3.49
CA ASP A 84 -7.39 -2.94 -2.80
C ASP A 84 -7.19 -2.88 -1.28
N VAL A 85 -7.99 -2.01 -0.65
CA VAL A 85 -8.13 -1.95 0.81
C VAL A 85 -8.90 -3.15 1.30
N SER A 86 -8.49 -3.74 2.42
CA SER A 86 -9.22 -4.86 3.01
C SER A 86 -10.65 -4.47 3.38
N PRO A 87 -11.67 -5.30 3.07
CA PRO A 87 -13.05 -5.05 3.51
C PRO A 87 -13.25 -5.25 5.02
N ASP A 88 -12.32 -5.93 5.70
CA ASP A 88 -12.29 -6.00 7.16
C ASP A 88 -11.77 -4.67 7.74
N PRO A 89 -12.57 -3.94 8.53
CA PRO A 89 -12.19 -2.63 9.07
C PRO A 89 -10.98 -2.69 10.01
N LYS A 90 -10.75 -3.81 10.72
CA LYS A 90 -9.59 -3.97 11.60
C LYS A 90 -8.31 -4.09 10.77
N VAL A 91 -8.36 -4.88 9.71
CA VAL A 91 -7.23 -5.06 8.79
C VAL A 91 -6.98 -3.77 8.00
N ALA A 92 -8.02 -3.05 7.58
CA ALA A 92 -7.87 -1.74 6.94
C ALA A 92 -7.19 -0.71 7.86
N ALA A 93 -7.55 -0.68 9.15
CA ALA A 93 -6.90 0.18 10.13
C ALA A 93 -5.42 -0.17 10.33
N LEU A 94 -5.08 -1.46 10.38
CA LEU A 94 -3.69 -1.92 10.43
C LEU A 94 -2.93 -1.52 9.16
N GLN A 95 -3.48 -1.81 7.97
CA GLN A 95 -2.91 -1.43 6.69
C GLN A 95 -2.59 0.07 6.62
N ARG A 96 -3.50 0.92 7.12
CA ARG A 96 -3.30 2.37 7.22
C ARG A 96 -2.16 2.74 8.17
N ALA A 97 -2.16 2.19 9.38
CA ALA A 97 -1.11 2.43 10.37
C ALA A 97 0.26 2.01 9.82
N TRP A 98 0.28 0.92 9.05
CA TRP A 98 1.49 0.42 8.43
C TRP A 98 2.02 1.28 7.30
N ALA A 99 1.16 1.73 6.40
CA ALA A 99 1.57 2.65 5.35
C ALA A 99 2.13 3.95 5.94
N LEU A 100 1.48 4.52 6.95
CA LEU A 100 1.99 5.70 7.66
C LEU A 100 3.35 5.44 8.33
N ALA A 101 3.53 4.27 8.97
CA ALA A 101 4.79 3.92 9.59
C ALA A 101 5.94 3.82 8.57
N VAL A 102 5.68 3.28 7.38
CA VAL A 102 6.67 3.26 6.30
C VAL A 102 7.03 4.67 5.85
N LEU A 103 6.04 5.51 5.56
CA LEU A 103 6.27 6.85 5.02
C LEU A 103 7.00 7.78 6.00
N HIS A 104 6.77 7.61 7.31
CA HIS A 104 7.30 8.53 8.34
C HIS A 104 8.47 7.98 9.15
N HIS A 105 8.64 6.66 9.24
CA HIS A 105 9.55 6.05 10.22
C HIS A 105 10.51 5.02 9.62
N VAL A 106 10.33 4.59 8.37
CA VAL A 106 11.27 3.69 7.69
C VAL A 106 12.19 4.52 6.79
N VAL A 107 13.45 4.69 7.20
CA VAL A 107 14.44 5.46 6.45
C VAL A 107 15.77 4.68 6.38
N PRO A 108 16.38 4.52 5.18
CA PRO A 108 15.78 4.78 3.86
C PRO A 108 14.86 3.62 3.43
N ALA A 109 13.58 3.91 3.13
CA ALA A 109 12.71 2.96 2.46
C ALA A 109 13.00 2.97 0.95
N PRO A 110 13.13 1.80 0.28
CA PRO A 110 13.17 1.73 -1.18
C PRO A 110 11.98 2.43 -1.84
N GLU A 111 12.19 3.08 -2.98
CA GLU A 111 11.17 3.87 -3.68
C GLU A 111 9.89 3.07 -3.97
N ALA A 112 10.02 1.80 -4.38
CA ALA A 112 8.88 0.92 -4.63
C ALA A 112 8.04 0.64 -3.37
N ILE A 113 8.68 0.57 -2.19
CA ILE A 113 7.99 0.41 -0.90
C ILE A 113 7.23 1.70 -0.56
N HIS A 114 7.88 2.85 -0.75
CA HIS A 114 7.26 4.16 -0.51
C HIS A 114 6.05 4.38 -1.43
N ALA A 115 6.20 4.11 -2.73
CA ALA A 115 5.13 4.23 -3.71
C ALA A 115 3.95 3.30 -3.41
N ASN A 116 4.21 2.05 -3.02
CA ASN A 116 3.16 1.11 -2.64
C ASN A 116 2.43 1.52 -1.34
N ALA A 117 3.16 2.09 -0.37
CA ALA A 117 2.56 2.63 0.85
C ALA A 117 1.68 3.86 0.57
N GLN A 118 2.16 4.78 -0.28
CA GLN A 118 1.38 5.95 -0.69
C GLN A 118 0.11 5.52 -1.46
N ALA A 119 0.25 4.62 -2.44
CA ALA A 119 -0.88 4.13 -3.22
C ALA A 119 -1.94 3.40 -2.34
N LEU A 120 -1.52 2.74 -1.25
CA LEU A 120 -2.47 2.15 -0.30
C LEU A 120 -3.26 3.23 0.45
N LEU A 121 -2.60 4.31 0.89
CA LEU A 121 -3.28 5.42 1.54
C LEU A 121 -4.23 6.17 0.61
N ASP A 122 -3.83 6.40 -0.64
CA ASP A 122 -4.65 7.10 -1.64
C ASP A 122 -5.96 6.35 -1.90
N ARG A 123 -5.91 5.02 -1.99
CA ARG A 123 -7.12 4.18 -2.13
C ARG A 123 -8.03 4.22 -0.90
N MET A 124 -7.46 4.39 0.30
CA MET A 124 -8.24 4.50 1.54
C MET A 124 -8.94 5.86 1.68
N THR A 125 -8.37 6.92 1.11
CA THR A 125 -8.94 8.28 1.18
C THR A 125 -9.86 8.59 0.00
N GLN A 126 -9.68 7.93 -1.15
CA GLN A 126 -10.44 8.19 -2.37
C GLN A 126 -10.84 6.87 -3.07
N PRO A 127 -11.78 6.09 -2.52
CA PRO A 127 -12.18 4.79 -3.08
C PRO A 127 -12.79 4.89 -4.49
N ASP A 128 -13.31 6.05 -4.90
CA ASP A 128 -13.98 6.28 -6.19
C ASP A 128 -13.13 7.09 -7.20
N LEU A 129 -11.84 7.33 -6.94
CA LEU A 129 -11.02 8.07 -7.91
C LEU A 129 -10.67 7.18 -9.11
N ILE A 130 -11.44 7.33 -10.18
CA ILE A 130 -11.07 6.83 -11.51
C ILE A 130 -9.75 7.49 -11.87
N THR A 131 -8.68 6.71 -11.99
CA THR A 131 -7.42 7.18 -12.55
C THR A 131 -7.67 7.51 -14.01
N ILE A 132 -7.85 8.79 -14.33
CA ILE A 132 -7.87 9.24 -15.72
C ILE A 132 -6.43 9.09 -16.23
N PRO A 133 -6.17 8.24 -17.24
CA PRO A 133 -4.83 8.12 -17.79
C PRO A 133 -4.37 9.50 -18.25
N ALA A 134 -3.12 9.86 -17.94
CA ALA A 134 -2.54 11.10 -18.40
C ALA A 134 -2.72 11.20 -19.93
N PRO A 135 -3.17 12.35 -20.46
CA PRO A 135 -3.41 12.49 -21.89
C PRO A 135 -2.11 12.17 -22.63
N SER A 136 -2.14 11.10 -23.41
CA SER A 136 -1.05 10.78 -24.33
C SER A 136 -0.97 11.92 -25.34
N ASP A 137 0.20 12.56 -25.41
CA ASP A 137 0.58 13.66 -26.30
C ASP A 137 -0.46 14.10 -27.34
N GLY A 138 -1.11 15.25 -27.12
CA GLY A 138 -1.94 15.86 -28.16
C GLY A 138 -2.98 16.87 -27.70
N GLY A 139 -2.55 17.94 -27.03
CA GLY A 139 -3.36 19.16 -26.87
C GLY A 139 -4.09 19.28 -25.54
N PHE A 140 -3.67 20.27 -24.73
CA PHE A 140 -4.38 20.73 -23.54
C PHE A 140 -5.76 21.27 -23.96
N ARG A 141 -6.84 20.53 -23.69
CA ARG A 141 -8.20 21.08 -23.73
C ARG A 141 -8.45 21.84 -22.43
N SER A 142 -9.02 23.03 -22.54
CA SER A 142 -9.28 23.90 -21.38
C SER A 142 -10.23 23.21 -20.40
N ILE A 143 -10.06 23.48 -19.10
CA ILE A 143 -10.93 22.94 -18.04
C ILE A 143 -12.41 23.28 -18.30
N ASP A 144 -12.68 24.44 -18.91
CA ASP A 144 -14.02 24.84 -19.33
C ASP A 144 -14.67 23.90 -20.37
N GLU A 145 -13.88 23.27 -21.25
CA GLU A 145 -14.37 22.32 -22.26
C GLU A 145 -14.75 20.97 -21.65
N LEU A 146 -14.06 20.55 -20.59
CA LEU A 146 -14.36 19.30 -19.88
C LEU A 146 -15.62 19.41 -19.01
N LEU A 147 -15.88 20.60 -18.46
CA LEU A 147 -17.04 20.85 -17.61
C LEU A 147 -18.35 21.01 -18.42
N THR A 148 -18.27 21.44 -19.68
CA THR A 148 -19.46 21.56 -20.55
C THR A 148 -19.91 20.23 -21.17
N ALA A 149 -18.99 19.26 -21.32
CA ALA A 149 -19.33 17.92 -21.85
C ALA A 149 -20.13 17.05 -20.88
N SER A 150 -20.20 17.42 -19.60
CA SER A 150 -20.85 16.65 -18.53
C SER A 150 -22.19 17.23 -18.06
N THR A 151 -22.78 18.19 -18.79
CA THR A 151 -24.11 18.72 -18.43
C THR A 151 -25.20 17.73 -18.88
N PRO A 152 -25.95 17.09 -17.96
CA PRO A 152 -27.17 16.39 -18.34
C PRO A 152 -28.18 17.43 -18.84
N VAL A 153 -28.76 17.20 -20.02
CA VAL A 153 -29.96 17.91 -20.45
C VAL A 153 -31.10 17.46 -19.52
N HIS A 154 -31.36 18.23 -18.46
CA HIS A 154 -32.67 18.26 -17.83
C HIS A 154 -33.44 19.41 -18.48
N ALA A 155 -34.19 19.07 -19.51
CA ALA A 155 -35.34 19.87 -19.91
C ALA A 155 -36.47 19.54 -18.94
N ASP A 156 -36.43 20.12 -17.73
CA ASP A 156 -37.62 20.27 -16.91
C ASP A 156 -38.12 21.68 -17.16
N GLY A 157 -39.16 21.77 -17.99
CA GLY A 157 -39.88 23.00 -18.23
C GLY A 157 -40.92 23.16 -17.13
N GLU A 158 -40.63 24.04 -16.18
CA GLU A 158 -41.68 24.77 -15.46
C GLU A 158 -41.40 26.27 -15.60
N PRO A 159 -42.47 27.07 -15.78
CA PRO A 159 -43.02 27.68 -14.58
C PRO A 159 -44.56 27.74 -14.55
N GLN A 160 -45.13 27.35 -13.41
CA GLN A 160 -46.41 27.86 -12.92
C GLN A 160 -46.34 29.39 -12.72
N PRO A 161 -47.44 30.17 -12.87
CA PRO A 161 -48.27 30.48 -11.68
C PRO A 161 -49.78 30.74 -11.93
N GLU A 162 -50.58 30.54 -10.85
CA GLU A 162 -51.84 31.17 -10.33
C GLU A 162 -52.68 32.18 -11.16
N PRO A 163 -53.90 32.62 -10.71
CA PRO A 163 -54.90 32.08 -9.75
C PRO A 163 -56.39 32.20 -10.23
N ALA A 164 -57.30 31.65 -9.42
CA ALA A 164 -58.71 32.03 -9.15
C ALA A 164 -59.67 32.50 -10.27
N ALA A 165 -60.74 31.72 -10.48
CA ALA A 165 -62.16 32.15 -10.41
C ALA A 165 -63.09 30.93 -10.35
#